data_AF-D0IDN2-F1
#
_entry.id   AF-D0IDN2-F1
#
_cell.length_a   1.000
_cell.length_b   1.000
_cell.length_c   1.000
_cell.angle_alpha   90.00
_cell.angle_beta   90.00
_cell.angle_gamma   90.00
#
_symmetry.space_group_name_H-M   'P 1'
#
loop_
_entity.id
_entity.type
_entity.pdbx_description
1 polymer ?
#
loop_
_entity_poly.entity_id
_entity_poly.type
_entity_poly.pdbx_seq_one_letter_code
_entity_poly.pdbx_strand_id
1 'polypeptide(L)'
;MIGLMWYLMGMLTTGAAWGYLSIRQRYQLTLFANLGLLAVFIILWVCIGWSWASFAEGEPQSGAMGLVCFGLPGIILFNVIWKKVISPMRLLDTAQ
;
A
#
# COMPACT_ATOMS: atom_id res chain seq x y z
N MET A 1 0.91 -19.78 -13.52
CA MET A 1 1.50 -18.60 -12.85
C MET A 1 0.46 -17.70 -12.18
N ILE A 2 -0.72 -17.49 -12.78
CA ILE A 2 -1.76 -16.62 -12.21
C ILE A 2 -2.33 -17.10 -10.85
N GLY A 3 -2.42 -18.41 -10.60
CA GLY A 3 -2.88 -18.93 -9.31
C GLY A 3 -1.95 -18.57 -8.15
N LEU A 4 -0.63 -18.56 -8.39
CA LEU A 4 0.36 -18.12 -7.40
C LEU A 4 0.22 -16.61 -7.13
N MET A 5 -0.03 -15.80 -8.17
CA MET A 5 -0.27 -14.38 -8.04
C MET A 5 -1.44 -14.10 -7.08
N TRP A 6 -2.59 -14.74 -7.30
CA TRP A 6 -3.76 -14.57 -6.44
C TRP A 6 -3.53 -15.02 -4.99
N TYR A 7 -2.82 -16.13 -4.80
CA TYR A 7 -2.44 -16.60 -3.47
C TYR A 7 -1.56 -15.58 -2.73
N LEU A 8 -0.51 -15.07 -3.38
CA LEU A 8 0.38 -14.06 -2.81
C LEU A 8 -0.31 -12.71 -2.61
N MET A 9 -1.19 -12.31 -3.52
CA MET A 9 -2.03 -11.11 -3.35
C MET A 9 -2.95 -11.25 -2.14
N GLY A 10 -3.51 -12.43 -1.89
CA GLY A 10 -4.29 -12.72 -0.70
C GLY A 10 -3.46 -12.58 0.57
N MET A 11 -2.27 -13.20 0.61
CA MET A 11 -1.32 -13.03 1.71
C MET A 11 -0.93 -11.57 1.95
N LEU A 12 -0.68 -10.82 0.87
CA LEU A 12 -0.34 -9.40 0.93
C LEU A 12 -1.49 -8.57 1.51
N THR A 13 -2.73 -8.84 1.14
CA THR A 13 -3.91 -8.20 1.72
C THR A 13 -4.03 -8.50 3.21
N THR A 14 -3.83 -9.75 3.64
CA THR A 14 -3.84 -10.12 5.06
C THR A 14 -2.71 -9.43 5.83
N GLY A 15 -1.50 -9.39 5.26
CA GLY A 15 -0.36 -8.69 5.84
C GLY A 15 -0.60 -7.19 5.96
N ALA A 16 -1.20 -6.57 4.94
CA ALA A 16 -1.57 -5.15 4.97
C ALA A 16 -2.62 -4.85 6.05
N ALA A 17 -3.64 -5.71 6.20
CA ALA A 17 -4.63 -5.59 7.26
C ALA A 17 -4.00 -5.70 8.66
N TRP A 18 -3.08 -6.65 8.85
CA TRP A 18 -2.35 -6.80 10.11
C TRP A 18 -1.43 -5.61 10.40
N GLY A 19 -0.75 -5.08 9.39
CA GLY A 19 0.05 -3.86 9.49
C GLY A 19 -0.81 -2.65 9.88
N TYR A 20 -1.99 -2.51 9.28
CA TYR A 20 -2.96 -1.47 9.62
C TYR A 20 -3.40 -1.54 11.10
N LEU A 21 -3.74 -2.73 11.60
CA LEU A 21 -4.09 -2.93 13.00
C LEU A 21 -2.92 -2.58 13.94
N SER A 22 -1.71 -2.98 13.57
CA SER A 22 -0.50 -2.69 14.36
C SER A 22 -0.19 -1.20 14.43
N ILE A 23 -0.43 -0.45 13.35
CA ILE A 23 -0.28 1.02 13.33
C ILE A 23 -1.37 1.67 14.19
N ARG A 24 -2.62 1.21 14.07
CA ARG A 24 -3.76 1.74 14.83
C ARG A 24 -3.58 1.63 16.35
N GLN A 25 -2.85 0.62 16.82
CA GLN A 25 -2.51 0.48 18.24
C GLN A 25 -1.49 1.52 18.74
N ARG A 26 -0.67 2.09 17.85
CA ARG A 26 0.47 2.97 18.20
C ARG A 26 0.26 4.44 17.83
N TYR A 27 -0.72 4.74 16.97
CA TYR A 27 -0.99 6.07 16.42
C TYR A 27 -2.48 6.40 16.51
N GLN A 28 -2.81 7.67 16.80
CA GLN A 28 -4.17 8.18 16.68
C GLN A 28 -4.48 8.39 15.20
N LEU A 29 -5.08 7.39 14.54
CA LEU A 29 -5.44 7.47 13.13
C LEU A 29 -6.67 8.35 12.91
N THR A 30 -6.47 9.57 12.43
CA THR A 30 -7.55 10.42 11.92
C THR A 30 -8.19 9.84 10.66
N LEU A 31 -9.41 10.29 10.33
CA LEU A 31 -10.12 9.86 9.11
C LEU A 31 -9.27 10.09 7.85
N PHE A 32 -8.53 11.20 7.78
CA PHE A 32 -7.62 11.49 6.67
C PHE A 32 -6.45 10.50 6.58
N ALA A 33 -5.89 10.08 7.72
CA ALA A 33 -4.85 9.05 7.74
C ALA A 33 -5.37 7.70 7.24
N ASN A 34 -6.59 7.33 7.63
CA ASN A 34 -7.24 6.10 7.17
C ASN A 34 -7.53 6.14 5.67
N LEU A 35 -8.10 7.22 5.16
CA LEU A 35 -8.36 7.39 3.73
C LEU A 35 -7.06 7.40 2.91
N GLY A 36 -6.02 8.05 3.43
CA GLY A 36 -4.70 8.05 2.79
C GLY A 36 -4.11 6.64 2.71
N LEU A 37 -4.09 5.90 3.83
CA LEU A 37 -3.58 4.53 3.87
C LEU A 37 -4.37 3.59 2.96
N LEU A 38 -5.70 3.75 2.91
CA LEU A 38 -6.56 2.97 2.02
C LEU A 38 -6.28 3.29 0.54
N ALA A 39 -6.10 4.57 0.19
CA ALA A 39 -5.74 4.96 -1.18
C ALA A 39 -4.39 4.38 -1.59
N VAL A 40 -3.38 4.46 -0.72
CA VAL A 40 -2.06 3.83 -0.97
C VAL A 40 -2.20 2.33 -1.17
N PHE A 41 -2.96 1.65 -0.30
CA PHE A 41 -3.16 0.21 -0.39
C PHE A 41 -3.76 -0.17 -1.76
N ILE A 42 -4.83 0.50 -2.19
CA ILE A 42 -5.48 0.21 -3.48
C ILE A 42 -4.51 0.42 -4.65
N ILE A 43 -3.79 1.56 -4.67
CA ILE A 43 -2.86 1.88 -5.77
C ILE A 43 -1.75 0.82 -5.86
N LEU A 44 -1.13 0.46 -4.74
CA LEU A 44 -0.06 -0.54 -4.72
C LEU A 44 -0.58 -1.95 -5.01
N TRP A 45 -1.78 -2.27 -4.54
CA TRP A 45 -2.41 -3.57 -4.82
C TRP A 45 -2.71 -3.74 -6.31
N VAL A 46 -3.29 -2.71 -6.94
CA VAL A 46 -3.51 -2.66 -8.40
C VAL A 46 -2.19 -2.71 -9.16
N CYS A 47 -1.17 -1.98 -8.70
CA CYS A 47 0.17 -2.03 -9.30
C CYS A 47 0.70 -3.46 -9.37
N ILE A 48 0.67 -4.19 -8.25
CA ILE A 48 1.23 -5.55 -8.19
C ILE A 48 0.40 -6.49 -9.05
N GLY A 49 -0.93 -6.45 -8.95
CA GLY A 49 -1.82 -7.32 -9.71
C GLY A 49 -1.70 -7.08 -11.22
N TRP A 50 -1.77 -5.82 -11.66
CA TRP A 50 -1.64 -5.46 -13.07
C TRP A 50 -0.28 -5.85 -13.62
N SER A 51 0.80 -5.41 -12.96
CA SER A 51 2.15 -5.68 -13.46
C SER A 51 2.43 -7.17 -13.55
N TRP A 52 2.06 -7.95 -12.54
CA TRP A 52 2.24 -9.40 -12.56
C TRP A 52 1.43 -10.07 -13.67
N ALA A 53 0.16 -9.72 -13.82
CA ALA A 53 -0.70 -10.27 -14.87
C ALA A 53 -0.10 -9.98 -16.27
N SER A 54 0.34 -8.75 -16.52
CA SER A 54 0.96 -8.38 -17.80
C SER A 54 2.27 -9.15 -18.08
N PHE A 55 3.10 -9.38 -17.07
CA PHE A 55 4.29 -10.23 -17.25
C PHE A 55 3.93 -11.70 -17.50
N ALA A 56 2.89 -12.21 -16.82
CA ALA A 56 2.41 -13.57 -17.02
C ALA A 56 1.75 -13.79 -18.39
N GLU A 57 1.19 -12.75 -18.98
CA GLU A 57 0.58 -12.74 -20.31
C GLU A 57 1.59 -12.49 -21.45
N GLY A 58 2.86 -12.25 -21.13
CA GLY A 58 3.91 -12.00 -22.13
C GLY A 58 3.92 -10.57 -22.68
N GLU A 59 3.27 -9.63 -21.99
CA GLU A 59 3.21 -8.21 -22.32
C GLU A 59 4.04 -7.36 -21.33
N PRO A 60 5.39 -7.48 -21.34
CA PRO A 60 6.25 -6.84 -20.35
C PRO A 60 6.20 -5.31 -20.41
N GLN A 61 5.86 -4.72 -21.57
CA GLN A 61 5.73 -3.28 -21.72
C GLN A 61 4.54 -2.74 -20.90
N SER A 62 3.39 -3.42 -20.93
CA SER A 62 2.23 -3.09 -20.09
C SER A 62 2.57 -3.27 -18.61
N GLY A 63 3.31 -4.33 -18.27
CA GLY A 63 3.75 -4.59 -16.91
C GLY A 63 4.66 -3.50 -16.34
N ALA A 64 5.63 -3.05 -17.14
CA ALA A 64 6.52 -1.95 -16.79
C ALA A 64 5.78 -0.60 -16.65
N MET A 65 4.80 -0.34 -17.53
CA MET A 65 3.93 0.84 -17.39
C MET A 65 3.15 0.80 -16.08
N GLY A 66 2.62 -0.35 -15.66
CA GLY A 66 1.96 -0.50 -14.36
C GLY A 66 2.85 -0.12 -13.18
N LEU A 67 4.12 -0.52 -13.20
CA LEU A 67 5.10 -0.18 -12.16
C LEU A 67 5.40 1.32 -12.10
N VAL A 68 5.52 1.97 -13.27
CA VAL A 68 5.82 3.40 -13.36
C VAL A 68 4.59 4.25 -13.01
N CYS A 69 3.40 3.88 -13.49
CA CYS A 69 2.18 4.66 -13.35
C CYS A 69 1.49 4.46 -12.00
N PHE A 70 1.61 3.27 -11.39
CA PHE A 70 0.97 2.97 -10.11
C PHE A 70 1.98 2.77 -8.99
N GLY A 71 3.06 2.03 -9.24
CA GLY A 71 4.07 1.71 -8.23
C GLY A 71 4.79 2.95 -7.72
N LEU A 72 5.38 3.73 -8.62
CA LEU A 72 6.15 4.94 -8.27
C LEU A 72 5.28 5.97 -7.53
N PRO A 73 4.08 6.36 -8.03
CA PRO A 73 3.20 7.27 -7.31
C PRO A 73 2.67 6.69 -6.00
N GLY A 74 2.38 5.38 -5.95
CA GLY A 74 1.94 4.71 -4.73
C GLY A 74 2.98 4.76 -3.60
N ILE A 75 4.26 4.55 -3.94
CA ILE A 75 5.38 4.65 -2.98
C ILE A 75 5.56 6.11 -2.52
N ILE A 76 5.52 7.08 -3.45
CA ILE A 76 5.62 8.50 -3.11
C ILE A 76 4.48 8.90 -2.17
N LEU A 77 3.24 8.53 -2.51
CA LEU A 77 2.06 8.84 -1.72
C LEU A 77 2.16 8.22 -0.31
N PHE A 78 2.61 6.97 -0.21
CA PHE A 78 2.87 6.33 1.08
C PHE A 78 3.87 7.11 1.92
N ASN A 79 4.99 7.53 1.33
CA ASN A 79 6.01 8.30 2.03
C ASN A 79 5.47 9.64 2.55
N VAL A 80 4.67 10.33 1.73
CA VAL A 80 4.05 11.61 2.08
C VAL A 80 3.04 11.45 3.22
N ILE A 81 2.14 10.47 3.14
CA ILE A 81 1.16 10.19 4.21
C ILE A 81 1.88 9.80 5.50
N TRP A 82 2.90 8.95 5.40
CA TRP A 82 3.65 8.52 6.57
C TRP A 82 4.32 9.69 7.29
N LYS A 83 5.04 10.55 6.55
CA LYS A 83 5.79 11.67 7.14
C LYS A 83 4.91 12.82 7.59
N LYS A 84 3.89 13.19 6.79
CA LYS A 84 3.09 14.40 7.07
C LYS A 84 1.86 14.13 7.92
N VAL A 85 1.32 12.92 7.90
CA VAL A 85 0.04 12.61 8.55
C VAL A 85 0.25 11.64 9.72
N ILE A 86 0.92 10.50 9.51
CA ILE A 86 1.00 9.45 10.54
C ILE A 86 2.07 9.75 11.60
N SER A 87 3.30 10.06 11.19
CA SER A 87 4.43 10.36 12.08
C SER A 87 4.14 11.38 13.19
N PRO A 88 3.49 12.53 12.92
CA PRO A 88 3.23 13.54 13.96
C PRO A 88 2.13 13.14 14.94
N MET A 89 1.33 12.10 14.66
CA MET A 89 0.22 11.65 15.52
C MET A 89 0.62 10.49 16.43
N ARG A 90 1.91 10.41 16.78
CA ARG A 90 2.43 9.35 17.65
C ARG A 90 1.90 9.57 19.07
N LEU A 91 1.31 8.53 19.66
CA LEU A 91 0.66 8.56 20.98
C LEU A 91 1.59 8.88 22.17
N LEU A 92 2.90 9.03 21.96
CA LEU A 92 3.88 9.24 23.02
C LEU A 92 4.09 10.72 23.39
N ASP A 93 3.65 11.67 22.56
CA ASP A 93 3.89 13.11 22.80
C ASP A 93 2.82 13.80 23.65
N THR A 94 1.72 13.10 24.02
CA THR A 94 0.64 13.69 24.86
C THR A 94 0.74 13.31 26.35
N ALA A 95 1.88 12.77 26.80
CA ALA A 95 2.12 12.39 28.20
C ALA A 95 3.26 13.20 28.87
N GLN A 96 3.68 14.31 28.28
CA GLN A 96 4.54 15.33 28.90
C GLN A 96 3.80 16.66 28.95
#